data_AF-A0A957L9A2-F1
#
_entry.id   AF-A0A957L9A2-F1
#
_cell.length_a   1.000
_cell.length_b   1.000
_cell.length_c   1.000
_cell.angle_alpha   90.00
_cell.angle_beta   90.00
_cell.angle_gamma   90.00
#
_symmetry.space_group_name_H-M   'P 1'
#
loop_
_entity.id
_entity.type
_entity.pdbx_description
1 polymer ?
#
loop_
_entity_poly.entity_id
_entity_poly.type
_entity_poly.pdbx_seq_one_letter_code
_entity_poly.pdbx_strand_id
1 'polypeptide(L)'
;LLAELQQELPSPYAAPPFNLIPGRPDALELHLRFHAPHQHDTIARLNFDAKVLTAQGDYHLVHLLPGEVPEEPDWVTFTGPAPVLPAAAYPLQLVSLWVRTGDTAWLIPPEALAIDDLLAIEGADRQRITGFEPGDGERWQPLDVTLFMGASNLFVRSGRSGLEFSFGYQLTAVGYWYGFMRWGSNNAGALPALVTPRFLEATGLSVGDTVATRISSGATSGWRPIRLRIAGVMDAFPTLGDLEPAGSVIVWQTPLLARLNAEIHSTVQPNELWLDTPPTSEQIAAADEVLAIEPILQELRAQPMAVGLRTVTSLGFWMAIIFCVAGIGSYLYLTLRQNEAQYAVLRALGMSERQLYAALSLEQVILIVTGLAFGTGVGWLLSQLLL
;
A
#
# COMPACT_ATOMS: atom_id res chain seq x y z
N LEU A 1 -1.33 -10.92 12.91
CA LEU A 1 -2.46 -11.18 11.99
C LEU A 1 -2.05 -11.49 10.54
N LEU A 2 -1.64 -10.52 9.68
CA LEU A 2 -1.27 -10.83 8.29
C LEU A 2 -0.05 -11.76 8.18
N ALA A 3 0.99 -11.53 8.99
CA ALA A 3 2.16 -12.41 9.06
C ALA A 3 1.84 -13.82 9.63
N GLU A 4 0.84 -13.94 10.51
CA GLU A 4 0.36 -15.24 11.01
C GLU A 4 -0.49 -15.95 9.96
N LEU A 5 -1.31 -15.21 9.21
CA LEU A 5 -2.03 -15.72 8.05
C LEU A 5 -1.05 -16.25 6.98
N GLN A 6 0.18 -15.73 6.89
CA GLN A 6 1.21 -16.23 5.98
C GLN A 6 1.61 -17.70 6.26
N GLN A 7 1.56 -18.14 7.52
CA GLN A 7 1.97 -19.49 7.92
C GLN A 7 0.90 -20.56 7.65
N GLU A 8 -0.38 -20.17 7.58
CA GLU A 8 -1.50 -21.07 7.30
C GLU A 8 -1.87 -21.16 5.80
N LEU A 9 -1.25 -20.34 4.96
CA LEU A 9 -1.53 -20.32 3.54
C LEU A 9 -0.72 -21.43 2.83
N PRO A 10 -1.36 -22.34 2.09
CA PRO A 10 -0.63 -23.31 1.30
C PRO A 10 0.30 -22.57 0.30
N SER A 11 1.29 -23.30 -0.22
CA SER A 11 2.36 -22.88 -1.16
C SER A 11 2.00 -22.11 -2.46
N PRO A 12 0.74 -21.81 -2.89
CA PRO A 12 0.44 -20.89 -4.00
C PRO A 12 0.90 -19.42 -3.91
N TYR A 13 1.60 -18.98 -2.85
CA TYR A 13 2.13 -17.61 -2.74
C TYR A 13 3.66 -17.54 -2.91
N ALA A 14 4.27 -18.60 -3.44
CA ALA A 14 5.65 -18.54 -3.90
C ALA A 14 5.80 -17.41 -4.92
N ALA A 15 6.97 -16.74 -4.92
CA ALA A 15 7.30 -15.77 -5.94
C ALA A 15 7.03 -16.39 -7.33
N PRO A 16 6.44 -15.62 -8.27
CA PRO A 16 6.15 -16.16 -9.59
C PRO A 16 7.44 -16.71 -10.23
N PRO A 17 7.36 -17.73 -11.08
CA PRO A 17 8.53 -18.39 -11.65
C PRO A 17 9.22 -17.54 -12.72
N PHE A 18 9.62 -16.32 -12.39
CA PHE A 18 10.36 -15.43 -13.27
C PHE A 18 11.73 -16.03 -13.66
N ASN A 19 12.24 -15.65 -14.82
CA ASN A 19 13.55 -16.12 -15.28
C ASN A 19 14.65 -15.31 -14.58
N LEU A 20 15.63 -15.98 -13.97
CA LEU A 20 16.76 -15.30 -13.38
C LEU A 20 17.63 -14.69 -14.49
N ILE A 21 18.01 -13.43 -14.31
CA ILE A 21 18.97 -12.74 -15.17
C ILE A 21 20.35 -12.90 -14.54
N PRO A 22 21.31 -13.53 -15.24
CA PRO A 22 22.63 -13.78 -14.69
C PRO A 22 23.44 -12.51 -14.45
N GLY A 23 24.30 -12.53 -13.43
CA GLY A 23 25.33 -11.52 -13.21
C GLY A 23 24.79 -10.10 -12.96
N ARG A 24 25.54 -9.11 -13.44
CA ARG A 24 25.17 -7.70 -13.44
C ARG A 24 25.23 -7.17 -14.87
N PRO A 25 24.17 -7.40 -15.67
CA PRO A 25 24.22 -7.03 -17.07
C PRO A 25 24.39 -5.53 -17.24
N ASP A 26 25.21 -5.14 -18.21
CA ASP A 26 25.29 -3.80 -18.78
C ASP A 26 24.14 -3.57 -19.79
N ALA A 27 23.72 -4.64 -20.48
CA ALA A 27 22.67 -4.59 -21.49
C ALA A 27 21.92 -5.93 -21.60
N LEU A 28 20.73 -5.86 -22.19
CA LEU A 28 19.96 -7.03 -22.63
C LEU A 28 19.93 -7.08 -24.16
N GLU A 29 19.97 -8.30 -24.70
CA GLU A 29 19.98 -8.57 -26.14
C GLU A 29 18.92 -9.61 -26.47
N LEU A 30 18.00 -9.30 -27.39
CA LEU A 30 16.96 -10.18 -27.89
C LEU A 30 17.12 -10.35 -29.39
N HIS A 31 16.98 -11.57 -29.92
CA HIS A 31 16.95 -11.77 -31.37
C HIS A 31 15.54 -12.03 -31.86
N LEU A 32 15.21 -11.38 -32.97
CA LEU A 32 13.91 -11.44 -33.60
C LEU A 32 14.06 -11.60 -35.12
N ARG A 33 13.16 -12.37 -35.73
CA ARG A 33 13.11 -12.59 -37.17
C ARG A 33 11.66 -12.56 -37.67
N PHE A 34 11.45 -11.94 -38.82
CA PHE A 34 10.17 -11.98 -39.55
C PHE A 34 10.18 -13.11 -40.59
N HIS A 35 8.99 -13.66 -40.88
CA HIS A 35 8.87 -14.68 -41.93
C HIS A 35 8.89 -14.06 -43.34
N ALA A 36 8.26 -12.89 -43.52
CA ALA A 36 8.09 -12.26 -44.82
C ALA A 36 9.17 -11.20 -45.15
N PRO A 37 9.82 -11.25 -46.34
CA PRO A 37 10.86 -10.29 -46.76
C PRO A 37 10.38 -8.85 -46.89
N HIS A 38 9.10 -8.63 -47.22
CA HIS A 38 8.56 -7.31 -47.59
C HIS A 38 8.25 -6.39 -46.40
N GLN A 39 8.62 -6.78 -45.17
CA GLN A 39 8.27 -6.07 -43.93
C GLN A 39 9.48 -5.48 -43.19
N HIS A 40 10.61 -5.30 -43.90
CA HIS A 40 11.83 -4.67 -43.39
C HIS A 40 11.57 -3.35 -42.64
N ASP A 41 10.74 -2.46 -43.21
CA ASP A 41 10.36 -1.18 -42.60
C ASP A 41 9.56 -1.32 -41.30
N THR A 42 8.89 -2.45 -41.10
CA THR A 42 8.12 -2.72 -39.87
C THR A 42 9.04 -3.09 -38.72
N ILE A 43 10.10 -3.86 -38.98
CA ILE A 43 11.07 -4.29 -37.94
C ILE A 43 11.75 -3.07 -37.30
N ALA A 44 12.18 -2.14 -38.14
CA ALA A 44 12.83 -0.89 -37.70
C ALA A 44 11.90 0.01 -36.86
N ARG A 45 10.59 -0.26 -36.83
CA ARG A 45 9.57 0.49 -36.08
C ARG A 45 9.00 -0.30 -34.90
N LEU A 46 9.46 -1.53 -34.66
CA LEU A 46 9.09 -2.28 -33.47
C LEU A 46 9.93 -1.82 -32.29
N ASN A 47 9.26 -1.70 -31.14
CA ASN A 47 9.90 -1.50 -29.85
C ASN A 47 9.63 -2.74 -29.00
N PHE A 48 10.68 -3.25 -28.37
CA PHE A 48 10.58 -4.30 -27.37
C PHE A 48 10.95 -3.77 -26.02
N ASP A 49 10.16 -4.10 -25.00
CA ASP A 49 10.48 -3.78 -23.62
C ASP A 49 10.57 -5.06 -22.80
N ALA A 50 11.66 -5.20 -22.06
CA ALA A 50 11.80 -6.24 -21.05
C ALA A 50 11.52 -5.65 -19.67
N LYS A 51 10.53 -6.19 -18.96
CA LYS A 51 10.28 -5.84 -17.58
C LYS A 51 11.13 -6.71 -16.66
N VAL A 52 11.90 -6.05 -15.80
CA VAL A 52 12.79 -6.71 -14.84
C VAL A 52 12.44 -6.35 -13.41
N LEU A 53 12.65 -7.28 -12.49
CA LEU A 53 12.45 -7.16 -11.05
C LEU A 53 13.81 -7.26 -10.34
N THR A 54 14.10 -6.33 -9.44
CA THR A 54 15.29 -6.36 -8.59
C THR A 54 15.11 -7.30 -7.40
N ALA A 55 16.22 -7.72 -6.79
CA ALA A 55 16.20 -8.47 -5.52
C ALA A 55 15.57 -7.69 -4.36
N GLN A 56 15.50 -6.36 -4.48
CA GLN A 56 14.89 -5.47 -3.49
C GLN A 56 13.38 -5.27 -3.71
N GLY A 57 12.83 -5.74 -4.85
CA GLY A 57 11.41 -5.70 -5.15
C GLY A 57 10.98 -4.59 -6.11
N ASP A 58 11.92 -3.87 -6.71
CA ASP A 58 11.66 -2.78 -7.65
C ASP A 58 11.51 -3.28 -9.09
N TYR A 59 10.58 -2.70 -9.84
CA TYR A 59 10.34 -3.00 -11.24
C TYR A 59 10.93 -1.92 -12.14
N HIS A 60 11.63 -2.35 -13.19
CA HIS A 60 12.19 -1.48 -14.22
C HIS A 60 11.81 -1.98 -15.62
N LEU A 61 11.72 -1.06 -16.58
CA LEU A 61 11.61 -1.38 -18.00
C LEU A 61 12.97 -1.18 -18.67
N VAL A 62 13.39 -2.17 -19.45
CA VAL A 62 14.55 -2.11 -20.33
C VAL A 62 14.05 -2.01 -21.76
N HIS A 63 14.28 -0.86 -22.38
CA HIS A 63 13.88 -0.59 -23.75
C HIS A 63 14.91 -1.17 -24.73
N LEU A 64 14.49 -2.19 -25.48
CA LEU A 64 15.28 -2.86 -26.51
C LEU A 64 14.95 -2.25 -27.87
N LEU A 65 15.94 -1.62 -28.48
CA LEU A 65 15.82 -0.98 -29.79
C LEU A 65 16.45 -1.87 -30.86
N PRO A 66 15.89 -1.89 -32.08
CA PRO A 66 16.48 -2.65 -33.18
C PRO A 66 17.85 -2.08 -33.53
N GLY A 67 18.82 -2.96 -33.72
CA GLY A 67 20.10 -2.65 -34.33
C GLY A 67 19.99 -2.51 -35.85
N GLU A 68 21.08 -2.81 -36.55
CA GLU A 68 21.09 -2.83 -38.01
C GLU A 68 20.16 -3.94 -38.52
N VAL A 69 19.20 -3.55 -39.36
CA VAL A 69 18.24 -4.47 -39.97
C VAL A 69 18.83 -4.93 -41.32
N PRO A 70 19.05 -6.24 -41.56
CA PRO A 70 19.58 -6.74 -42.82
C PRO A 70 18.59 -6.56 -43.98
N GLU A 71 19.09 -6.34 -45.21
CA GLU A 71 18.25 -6.18 -46.42
C GLU A 71 17.47 -7.47 -46.76
N GLU A 72 18.01 -8.64 -46.43
CA GLU A 72 17.34 -9.94 -46.55
C GLU A 72 16.72 -10.37 -45.20
N PRO A 73 15.62 -11.16 -45.19
CA PRO A 73 14.95 -11.59 -43.96
C PRO A 73 15.80 -12.56 -43.13
N ASP A 74 16.58 -11.97 -42.23
CA ASP A 74 17.42 -12.65 -41.24
C ASP A 74 17.12 -12.13 -39.81
N TRP A 75 17.83 -12.68 -38.83
CA TRP A 75 17.74 -12.29 -37.43
C TRP A 75 18.23 -10.86 -37.20
N VAL A 76 17.38 -10.07 -36.57
CA VAL A 76 17.65 -8.70 -36.11
C VAL A 76 17.89 -8.74 -34.62
N THR A 77 18.93 -8.03 -34.19
CA THR A 77 19.30 -7.93 -32.78
C THR A 77 18.68 -6.68 -32.18
N PHE A 78 17.94 -6.84 -31.10
CA PHE A 78 17.38 -5.77 -30.30
C PHE A 78 18.19 -5.64 -29.02
N THR A 79 18.71 -4.45 -28.74
CA THR A 79 19.59 -4.23 -27.58
C THR A 79 19.11 -3.03 -26.77
N GLY A 80 19.24 -3.12 -25.45
CA GLY A 80 18.90 -2.03 -24.54
C GLY A 80 19.79 -2.02 -23.30
N PRO A 81 20.15 -0.84 -22.78
CA PRO A 81 20.95 -0.74 -21.56
C PRO A 81 20.15 -1.26 -20.36
N ALA A 82 20.77 -2.11 -19.55
CA ALA A 82 20.20 -2.57 -18.29
C ALA A 82 20.23 -1.41 -17.25
N PRO A 83 19.35 -1.43 -16.24
CA PRO A 83 19.33 -0.37 -15.24
C PRO A 83 20.63 -0.40 -14.41
N VAL A 84 21.23 0.79 -14.22
CA VAL A 84 22.42 0.95 -13.37
C VAL A 84 21.98 0.96 -11.90
N LEU A 85 22.24 -0.13 -11.19
CA LEU A 85 21.73 -0.38 -9.85
C LEU A 85 22.84 -0.72 -8.85
N PRO A 86 22.63 -0.49 -7.54
CA PRO A 86 23.57 -0.91 -6.52
C PRO A 86 23.69 -2.44 -6.45
N ALA A 87 24.81 -2.92 -5.91
CA ALA A 87 25.11 -4.35 -5.77
C ALA A 87 23.98 -5.17 -5.08
N ALA A 88 23.22 -4.54 -4.18
CA ALA A 88 22.14 -5.16 -3.43
C ALA A 88 20.87 -5.40 -4.25
N ALA A 89 20.73 -4.80 -5.43
CA ALA A 89 19.57 -4.95 -6.31
C ALA A 89 19.59 -6.24 -7.13
N TYR A 90 20.69 -7.01 -7.12
CA TYR A 90 20.88 -8.22 -7.92
C TYR A 90 20.69 -9.50 -7.07
N PRO A 91 20.29 -10.64 -7.66
CA PRO A 91 20.06 -10.87 -9.08
C PRO A 91 18.75 -10.24 -9.58
N LEU A 92 18.74 -9.85 -10.87
CA LEU A 92 17.52 -9.40 -11.53
C LEU A 92 16.70 -10.61 -11.99
N GLN A 93 15.39 -10.42 -12.18
CA GLN A 93 14.49 -11.42 -12.72
C GLN A 93 13.68 -10.83 -13.88
N LEU A 94 13.53 -11.58 -14.97
CA LEU A 94 12.67 -11.21 -16.09
C LEU A 94 11.22 -11.56 -15.79
N VAL A 95 10.38 -10.53 -15.76
CA VAL A 95 8.96 -10.60 -15.42
C VAL A 95 8.12 -10.88 -16.66
N SER A 96 8.27 -10.03 -17.68
CA SER A 96 7.50 -10.08 -18.92
C SER A 96 8.23 -9.35 -20.05
N LEU A 97 7.88 -9.70 -21.28
CA LEU A 97 8.32 -9.04 -22.50
C LEU A 97 7.12 -8.39 -23.17
N TRP A 98 7.36 -7.23 -23.77
CA TRP A 98 6.33 -6.43 -24.39
C TRP A 98 6.79 -5.96 -25.75
N VAL A 99 5.87 -5.93 -26.72
CA VAL A 99 6.13 -5.45 -28.07
C VAL A 99 5.10 -4.43 -28.47
N ARG A 100 5.54 -3.37 -29.14
CA ARG A 100 4.68 -2.32 -29.68
C ARG A 100 5.18 -1.89 -31.05
N THR A 101 4.27 -1.50 -31.94
CA THR A 101 4.62 -0.73 -33.15
C THR A 101 4.69 0.76 -32.86
N GLY A 102 5.61 1.45 -33.55
CA GLY A 102 5.71 2.90 -33.52
C GLY A 102 4.41 3.63 -33.93
N ASP A 103 4.32 4.90 -33.53
CA ASP A 103 3.08 5.71 -33.45
C ASP A 103 2.32 5.95 -34.75
N THR A 104 2.91 5.63 -35.90
CA THR A 104 2.31 5.80 -37.23
C THR A 104 2.15 4.49 -38.00
N ALA A 105 2.60 3.37 -37.41
CA ALA A 105 2.58 2.06 -38.05
C ALA A 105 1.43 1.22 -37.47
N TRP A 106 0.48 0.90 -38.34
CA TRP A 106 -0.38 -0.26 -38.09
C TRP A 106 0.51 -1.48 -37.97
N LEU A 107 0.24 -2.29 -36.96
CA LEU A 107 0.68 -3.67 -36.96
C LEU A 107 -0.20 -4.39 -38.01
N ILE A 108 0.09 -4.19 -39.30
CA ILE A 108 -0.43 -5.11 -40.33
C ILE A 108 0.11 -6.46 -39.87
N PRO A 109 -0.75 -7.41 -39.45
CA PRO A 109 -0.29 -8.57 -38.71
C PRO A 109 0.84 -9.21 -39.52
N PRO A 110 2.08 -9.21 -38.99
CA PRO A 110 3.15 -9.91 -39.66
C PRO A 110 2.69 -11.34 -39.85
N GLU A 111 2.96 -11.90 -41.03
CA GLU A 111 3.10 -13.35 -41.14
C GLU A 111 4.17 -13.71 -40.11
N ALA A 112 3.73 -14.18 -38.94
CA ALA A 112 4.47 -14.56 -37.74
C ALA A 112 5.84 -13.89 -37.43
N LEU A 113 6.07 -13.58 -36.17
CA LEU A 113 7.38 -13.18 -35.65
C LEU A 113 7.97 -14.35 -34.91
N ALA A 114 9.24 -14.65 -35.18
CA ALA A 114 10.02 -15.57 -34.37
C ALA A 114 10.95 -14.76 -33.46
N ILE A 115 10.98 -15.10 -32.19
CA ILE A 115 12.04 -14.67 -31.27
C ILE A 115 12.80 -15.90 -30.78
N ASP A 116 14.09 -15.71 -30.60
CA ASP A 116 14.96 -16.72 -30.05
C ASP A 116 16.11 -16.02 -29.33
N ASP A 117 16.61 -16.65 -28.26
CA ASP A 117 17.65 -16.13 -27.37
C ASP A 117 17.39 -14.72 -26.82
N LEU A 118 17.08 -14.66 -25.53
CA LEU A 118 17.27 -13.45 -24.73
C LEU A 118 18.54 -13.61 -23.88
N LEU A 119 19.46 -12.67 -24.00
CA LEU A 119 20.79 -12.69 -23.40
C LEU A 119 21.00 -11.49 -22.47
N ALA A 120 21.73 -11.73 -21.38
CA ALA A 120 22.35 -10.73 -20.53
C ALA A 120 23.79 -10.50 -21.00
N ILE A 121 24.15 -9.24 -21.26
CA ILE A 121 25.52 -8.85 -21.63
C ILE A 121 26.21 -8.23 -20.42
N GLU A 122 27.37 -8.77 -20.03
CA GLU A 122 28.25 -8.19 -19.01
C GLU A 122 29.67 -8.07 -19.58
N GLY A 123 30.07 -6.86 -19.97
CA GLY A 123 31.28 -6.61 -20.74
C GLY A 123 31.30 -7.35 -22.08
N ALA A 124 32.20 -8.32 -22.22
CA ALA A 124 32.31 -9.18 -23.40
C ALA A 124 31.55 -10.51 -23.26
N ASP A 125 31.06 -10.82 -22.05
CA ASP A 125 30.35 -12.06 -21.77
C ASP A 125 28.87 -11.94 -22.15
N ARG A 126 28.32 -13.03 -22.70
CA ARG A 126 26.93 -13.12 -23.14
C ARG A 126 26.32 -14.37 -22.53
N GLN A 127 25.46 -14.17 -21.54
CA GLN A 127 24.82 -15.25 -20.80
C GLN A 127 23.34 -15.35 -21.15
N ARG A 128 22.84 -16.55 -21.43
CA ARG A 128 21.45 -16.77 -21.80
C ARG A 128 20.51 -16.65 -20.61
N ILE A 129 19.46 -15.84 -20.76
CA ILE A 129 18.34 -15.73 -19.82
C ILE A 129 17.25 -16.75 -20.17
N THR A 130 16.90 -16.83 -21.46
CA THR A 130 15.95 -17.82 -22.00
C THR A 130 16.25 -18.08 -23.48
N GLY A 131 16.09 -19.33 -23.91
CA GLY A 131 16.08 -19.71 -25.33
C GLY A 131 14.68 -19.99 -25.86
N PHE A 132 13.64 -19.73 -25.05
CA PHE A 132 12.25 -20.02 -25.37
C PHE A 132 11.93 -21.50 -25.67
N GLU A 133 12.71 -22.41 -25.07
CA GLU A 133 12.62 -23.85 -25.30
C GLU A 133 11.52 -24.51 -24.44
N PRO A 134 10.47 -25.13 -25.02
CA PRO A 134 9.39 -25.76 -24.26
C PRO A 134 9.84 -26.92 -23.37
N GLY A 135 10.95 -27.56 -23.72
CA GLY A 135 11.50 -28.73 -23.06
C GLY A 135 12.16 -28.44 -21.71
N ASP A 136 12.55 -27.18 -21.46
CA ASP A 136 13.32 -26.79 -20.27
C ASP A 136 12.42 -26.35 -19.10
N GLY A 137 11.11 -26.62 -19.18
CA GLY A 137 10.13 -26.12 -18.20
C GLY A 137 9.81 -24.63 -18.36
N GLU A 138 10.24 -24.03 -19.47
CA GLU A 138 9.93 -22.67 -19.89
C GLU A 138 8.76 -22.71 -20.87
N ARG A 139 7.55 -22.50 -20.36
CA ARG A 139 6.37 -22.25 -21.19
C ARG A 139 6.08 -20.77 -21.18
N TRP A 140 5.70 -20.21 -22.32
CA TRP A 140 5.33 -18.81 -22.46
C TRP A 140 3.84 -18.69 -22.77
N GLN A 141 3.23 -17.59 -22.35
CA GLN A 141 1.83 -17.29 -22.60
C GLN A 141 1.64 -15.83 -22.98
N PRO A 142 0.69 -15.54 -23.90
CA PRO A 142 0.30 -14.18 -24.21
C PRO A 142 -0.51 -13.58 -23.05
N LEU A 143 -0.36 -12.27 -22.85
CA LEU A 143 -1.21 -11.47 -21.95
C LEU A 143 -2.45 -10.95 -22.68
N ASP A 144 -2.37 -10.84 -24.00
CA ASP A 144 -3.43 -10.33 -24.85
C ASP A 144 -4.08 -11.46 -25.65
N VAL A 145 -5.42 -11.48 -25.67
CA VAL A 145 -6.21 -12.50 -26.41
C VAL A 145 -6.01 -12.43 -27.93
N THR A 146 -5.42 -11.34 -28.43
CA THR A 146 -5.15 -11.09 -29.85
C THR A 146 -3.75 -11.51 -30.26
N LEU A 147 -2.89 -11.91 -29.30
CA LEU A 147 -1.55 -12.42 -29.53
C LEU A 147 -1.60 -13.95 -29.49
N PHE A 148 -1.40 -14.58 -30.63
CA PHE A 148 -1.25 -16.03 -30.73
C PHE A 148 0.22 -16.38 -30.63
N MET A 149 0.57 -17.40 -29.86
CA MET A 149 1.94 -17.76 -29.57
C MET A 149 2.09 -19.28 -29.54
N GLY A 150 3.21 -19.78 -30.05
CA GLY A 150 3.58 -21.19 -30.01
C GLY A 150 5.08 -21.37 -30.19
N ALA A 151 5.59 -22.51 -29.75
CA ALA A 151 6.97 -22.86 -30.05
C ALA A 151 7.07 -23.37 -31.49
N SER A 152 8.17 -23.00 -32.16
CA SER A 152 8.42 -23.34 -33.56
C SER A 152 9.85 -23.82 -33.73
N ASN A 153 10.02 -24.88 -34.53
CA ASN A 153 11.34 -25.40 -34.91
C ASN A 153 11.73 -24.98 -36.34
N LEU A 154 10.92 -24.14 -36.99
CA LEU A 154 11.17 -23.65 -38.35
C LEU A 154 12.11 -22.45 -38.35
N PHE A 155 11.98 -21.59 -37.34
CA PHE A 155 12.75 -20.35 -37.20
C PHE A 155 13.48 -20.38 -35.86
N VAL A 156 14.65 -21.01 -35.89
CA VAL A 156 15.52 -21.23 -34.73
C VAL A 156 16.88 -20.61 -35.01
N ARG A 157 17.36 -19.79 -34.08
CA ARG A 157 18.70 -19.23 -34.09
C ARG A 157 19.67 -20.16 -33.38
N SER A 158 19.25 -20.71 -32.24
CA SER A 158 20.05 -21.67 -31.49
C SER A 158 19.16 -22.67 -30.74
N GLY A 159 19.72 -23.82 -30.37
CA GLY A 159 18.92 -24.86 -29.70
C GLY A 159 18.01 -25.63 -30.66
N ARG A 160 16.79 -25.94 -30.20
CA ARG A 160 15.80 -26.82 -30.84
C ARG A 160 14.53 -26.10 -31.28
N SER A 161 14.15 -25.02 -30.61
CA SER A 161 12.95 -24.24 -30.93
C SER A 161 13.04 -22.80 -30.43
N GLY A 162 12.42 -21.89 -31.18
CA GLY A 162 12.16 -20.52 -30.75
C GLY A 162 10.68 -20.30 -30.45
N LEU A 163 10.34 -19.09 -30.02
CA LEU A 163 8.96 -18.66 -29.83
C LEU A 163 8.46 -17.96 -31.08
N GLU A 164 7.39 -18.46 -31.66
CA GLU A 164 6.71 -17.84 -32.77
C GLU A 164 5.39 -17.21 -32.29
N PHE A 165 5.10 -15.97 -32.69
CA PHE A 165 3.83 -15.33 -32.38
C PHE A 165 3.27 -14.52 -33.54
N SER A 166 1.96 -14.47 -33.63
CA SER A 166 1.21 -13.73 -34.65
C SER A 166 0.08 -12.93 -34.01
N PHE A 167 -0.36 -11.90 -34.71
CA PHE A 167 -1.38 -10.99 -34.22
C PHE A 167 -2.69 -11.22 -34.96
N GLY A 168 -3.80 -11.22 -34.24
CA GLY A 168 -5.13 -11.34 -34.84
C GLY A 168 -5.47 -10.15 -35.73
N TYR A 169 -6.02 -10.43 -36.93
CA TYR A 169 -6.35 -9.45 -37.97
C TYR A 169 -7.32 -8.32 -37.56
N GLN A 170 -8.05 -8.44 -36.46
CA GLN A 170 -9.21 -7.58 -36.18
C GLN A 170 -9.01 -6.52 -35.10
N LEU A 171 -7.87 -6.51 -34.39
CA LEU A 171 -7.75 -5.74 -33.13
C LEU A 171 -6.38 -5.11 -32.88
N THR A 172 -5.52 -4.98 -33.90
CA THR A 172 -4.22 -4.32 -33.73
C THR A 172 -4.36 -2.80 -33.62
N ALA A 173 -4.46 -2.28 -32.41
CA ALA A 173 -4.49 -0.84 -32.17
C ALA A 173 -3.09 -0.24 -32.32
N VAL A 174 -3.00 0.90 -33.01
CA VAL A 174 -1.76 1.68 -33.15
C VAL A 174 -1.24 2.06 -31.78
N GLY A 175 0.04 1.78 -31.52
CA GLY A 175 0.69 2.12 -30.27
C GLY A 175 0.29 1.29 -29.05
N TYR A 176 -0.42 0.17 -29.25
CA TYR A 176 -0.74 -0.77 -28.17
C TYR A 176 0.45 -1.67 -27.83
N TRP A 177 0.65 -1.94 -26.54
CA TRP A 177 1.66 -2.88 -26.05
C TRP A 177 1.07 -4.27 -25.94
N TYR A 178 1.64 -5.22 -26.69
CA TYR A 178 1.30 -6.63 -26.59
C TYR A 178 2.29 -7.32 -25.67
N GLY A 179 1.78 -7.93 -24.61
CA GLY A 179 2.60 -8.54 -23.58
C GLY A 179 2.62 -10.06 -23.66
N PHE A 180 3.72 -10.65 -23.21
CA PHE A 180 3.82 -12.08 -22.98
C PHE A 180 4.81 -12.36 -21.84
N MET A 181 4.62 -13.49 -21.18
CA MET A 181 5.38 -13.86 -20.00
C MET A 181 5.48 -15.36 -19.83
N ARG A 182 6.33 -15.79 -18.90
CA ARG A 182 6.40 -17.19 -18.50
C ARG A 182 5.07 -17.66 -17.90
N TRP A 183 4.65 -18.86 -18.27
CA TRP A 183 3.47 -19.54 -17.76
C TRP A 183 3.59 -19.71 -16.25
N GLY A 184 2.50 -19.44 -15.54
CA GLY A 184 2.49 -19.49 -14.08
C GLY A 184 2.79 -18.16 -13.42
N SER A 185 3.36 -17.19 -14.14
CA SER A 185 3.75 -15.89 -13.57
C SER A 185 2.58 -15.02 -13.08
N ASN A 186 1.37 -15.23 -13.61
CA ASN A 186 0.13 -14.58 -13.13
C ASN A 186 -0.74 -15.48 -12.22
N ASN A 187 -0.39 -16.77 -12.09
CA ASN A 187 -1.22 -17.78 -11.44
C ASN A 187 -1.01 -17.85 -9.91
N ALA A 188 -0.91 -16.69 -9.26
CA ALA A 188 -1.17 -16.63 -7.84
C ALA A 188 -2.65 -16.97 -7.62
N GLY A 189 -2.99 -17.76 -6.60
CA GLY A 189 -4.37 -18.07 -6.26
C GLY A 189 -5.18 -16.82 -5.86
N ALA A 190 -6.37 -17.03 -5.29
CA ALA A 190 -7.08 -15.93 -4.65
C ALA A 190 -6.19 -15.28 -3.57
N LEU A 191 -5.98 -13.97 -3.63
CA LEU A 191 -5.16 -13.25 -2.67
C LEU A 191 -5.90 -13.18 -1.34
N PRO A 192 -5.26 -13.52 -0.21
CA PRO A 192 -5.89 -13.34 1.09
C PRO A 192 -6.15 -11.85 1.31
N ALA A 193 -7.36 -11.55 1.78
CA ALA A 193 -7.82 -10.19 1.98
C ALA A 193 -8.44 -10.04 3.38
N LEU A 194 -8.08 -8.95 4.07
CA LEU A 194 -8.83 -8.46 5.22
C LEU A 194 -9.81 -7.41 4.73
N VAL A 195 -11.05 -7.49 5.20
CA VAL A 195 -12.14 -6.61 4.73
C VAL A 195 -12.86 -5.96 5.90
N THR A 196 -13.50 -4.82 5.67
CA THR A 196 -14.33 -4.18 6.70
C THR A 196 -15.71 -4.85 6.82
N PRO A 197 -16.41 -4.72 7.97
CA PRO A 197 -17.78 -5.22 8.11
C PRO A 197 -18.72 -4.70 7.01
N ARG A 198 -18.59 -3.42 6.65
CA ARG A 198 -19.36 -2.80 5.54
C ARG A 198 -19.15 -3.50 4.20
N PHE A 199 -17.93 -3.98 3.94
CA PHE A 199 -17.67 -4.75 2.72
C PHE A 199 -18.45 -6.05 2.69
N LEU A 200 -18.54 -6.76 3.83
CA LEU A 200 -19.35 -7.98 3.93
C LEU A 200 -20.84 -7.67 3.78
N GLU A 201 -21.35 -6.61 4.42
CA GLU A 201 -22.74 -6.18 4.30
C GLU A 201 -23.10 -5.80 2.86
N ALA A 202 -22.24 -5.06 2.16
CA ALA A 202 -22.46 -4.62 0.79
C ALA A 202 -22.40 -5.77 -0.23
N THR A 203 -21.59 -6.80 0.03
CA THR A 203 -21.37 -7.92 -0.91
C THR A 203 -22.16 -9.17 -0.56
N GLY A 204 -22.66 -9.30 0.67
CA GLY A 204 -23.29 -10.51 1.19
C GLY A 204 -22.32 -11.69 1.38
N LEU A 205 -21.02 -11.43 1.38
CA LEU A 205 -19.97 -12.46 1.50
C LEU A 205 -19.64 -12.76 2.96
N SER A 206 -19.04 -13.93 3.20
CA SER A 206 -18.57 -14.39 4.49
C SER A 206 -17.06 -14.67 4.49
N VAL A 207 -16.47 -14.76 5.67
CA VAL A 207 -15.06 -15.19 5.82
C VAL A 207 -14.90 -16.61 5.23
N GLY A 208 -13.88 -16.79 4.40
CA GLY A 208 -13.64 -18.01 3.62
C GLY A 208 -14.07 -17.90 2.15
N ASP A 209 -15.00 -17.00 1.82
CA ASP A 209 -15.47 -16.84 0.45
C ASP A 209 -14.40 -16.24 -0.46
N THR A 210 -14.50 -16.56 -1.75
CA THR A 210 -13.65 -16.00 -2.80
C THR A 210 -14.48 -15.11 -3.71
N VAL A 211 -14.00 -13.89 -3.95
CA VAL A 211 -14.64 -12.89 -4.82
C VAL A 211 -13.72 -12.52 -5.97
N ALA A 212 -14.28 -12.45 -7.18
CA ALA A 212 -13.62 -11.83 -8.32
C ALA A 212 -13.96 -10.34 -8.31
N THR A 213 -12.95 -9.50 -8.16
CA THR A 213 -13.08 -8.05 -8.22
C THR A 213 -12.11 -7.49 -9.26
N ARG A 214 -12.05 -6.19 -9.38
CA ARG A 214 -11.16 -5.48 -10.27
C ARG A 214 -10.46 -4.36 -9.52
N ILE A 215 -9.18 -4.15 -9.83
CA ILE A 215 -8.38 -3.07 -9.29
C ILE A 215 -7.99 -2.12 -10.42
N SER A 216 -7.92 -0.84 -10.10
CA SER A 216 -7.39 0.20 -10.98
C SER A 216 -6.37 0.98 -10.16
N SER A 217 -5.23 1.30 -10.75
CA SER A 217 -4.25 2.24 -10.19
C SER A 217 -3.95 3.33 -11.21
N GLY A 218 -3.36 4.46 -10.80
CA GLY A 218 -2.95 5.52 -11.73
C GLY A 218 -1.98 5.03 -12.82
N ALA A 219 -1.21 3.98 -12.52
CA ALA A 219 -0.33 3.31 -13.48
C ALA A 219 -1.07 2.32 -14.40
N THR A 220 -2.30 1.92 -14.07
CA THR A 220 -3.06 0.93 -14.84
C THR A 220 -3.93 1.63 -15.89
N SER A 221 -3.78 1.29 -17.17
CA SER A 221 -4.69 1.72 -18.24
C SER A 221 -6.01 0.95 -18.16
N GLY A 222 -6.79 1.17 -17.09
CA GLY A 222 -8.09 0.57 -16.85
C GLY A 222 -8.13 -0.44 -15.70
N TRP A 223 -9.23 -1.18 -15.62
CA TRP A 223 -9.47 -2.15 -14.57
C TRP A 223 -8.78 -3.48 -14.85
N ARG A 224 -8.19 -4.10 -13.82
CA ARG A 224 -7.55 -5.42 -13.89
C ARG A 224 -8.26 -6.41 -12.96
N PRO A 225 -8.66 -7.58 -13.46
CA PRO A 225 -9.35 -8.57 -12.64
C PRO A 225 -8.40 -9.14 -11.60
N ILE A 226 -8.87 -9.26 -10.37
CA ILE A 226 -8.16 -9.94 -9.28
C ILE A 226 -9.14 -10.83 -8.53
N ARG A 227 -8.66 -11.97 -8.04
CA ARG A 227 -9.42 -12.83 -7.14
C ARG A 227 -8.92 -12.63 -5.72
N LEU A 228 -9.84 -12.43 -4.80
CA LEU A 228 -9.59 -12.24 -3.37
C LEU A 228 -10.29 -13.34 -2.60
N ARG A 229 -9.63 -13.89 -1.57
CA ARG A 229 -10.25 -14.76 -0.58
C ARG A 229 -10.35 -13.99 0.73
N ILE A 230 -11.54 -13.89 1.29
CA ILE A 230 -11.77 -13.20 2.55
C ILE A 230 -11.15 -14.02 3.67
N ALA A 231 -10.01 -13.57 4.17
CA ALA A 231 -9.23 -14.25 5.22
C ALA A 231 -9.67 -13.81 6.62
N GLY A 232 -10.27 -12.62 6.75
CA GLY A 232 -10.73 -12.10 8.02
C GLY A 232 -11.38 -10.73 7.90
N VAL A 233 -11.88 -10.25 9.03
CA VAL A 233 -12.55 -8.95 9.14
C VAL A 233 -11.68 -8.02 9.98
N MET A 234 -11.55 -6.78 9.54
CA MET A 234 -10.91 -5.71 10.28
C MET A 234 -11.93 -4.62 10.58
N ASP A 235 -11.99 -4.12 11.81
CA ASP A 235 -12.98 -3.10 12.17
C ASP A 235 -12.71 -1.78 11.45
N ALA A 236 -11.44 -1.35 11.41
CA ALA A 236 -10.99 -0.14 10.74
C ALA A 236 -9.50 -0.21 10.41
N PHE A 237 -9.07 0.60 9.44
CA PHE A 237 -7.65 0.85 9.17
C PHE A 237 -7.40 2.36 9.15
N PRO A 238 -6.31 2.86 9.78
CA PRO A 238 -6.13 4.30 10.04
C PRO A 238 -6.26 5.21 8.82
N THR A 239 -5.85 4.76 7.64
CA THR A 239 -5.89 5.54 6.40
C THR A 239 -7.10 5.26 5.51
N LEU A 240 -7.87 4.21 5.80
CA LEU A 240 -8.98 3.79 4.93
C LEU A 240 -10.32 4.43 5.32
N GLY A 241 -10.44 4.90 6.57
CA GLY A 241 -11.60 5.66 7.05
C GLY A 241 -12.97 5.04 6.74
N ASP A 242 -14.03 5.80 6.98
CA ASP A 242 -15.41 5.43 6.64
C ASP A 242 -15.83 5.92 5.24
N LEU A 243 -14.86 6.35 4.42
CA LEU A 243 -15.07 7.17 3.24
C LEU A 243 -15.70 6.40 2.07
N GLU A 244 -15.52 5.09 2.01
CA GLU A 244 -16.01 4.27 0.89
C GLU A 244 -17.36 3.61 1.22
N PRO A 245 -18.42 3.85 0.41
CA PRO A 245 -19.75 3.29 0.64
C PRO A 245 -19.77 1.75 0.68
N ALA A 246 -18.85 1.11 -0.05
CA ALA A 246 -18.74 -0.34 -0.17
C ALA A 246 -17.73 -0.96 0.81
N GLY A 247 -17.14 -0.17 1.72
CA GLY A 247 -16.10 -0.64 2.64
C GLY A 247 -14.70 -0.70 2.00
N SER A 248 -13.76 -1.32 2.72
CA SER A 248 -12.33 -1.30 2.37
C SER A 248 -11.71 -2.69 2.46
N VAL A 249 -10.61 -2.87 1.72
CA VAL A 249 -9.94 -4.16 1.56
C VAL A 249 -8.44 -3.97 1.70
N ILE A 250 -7.78 -4.82 2.48
CA ILE A 250 -6.32 -4.92 2.60
C ILE A 250 -5.87 -6.27 2.07
N VAL A 251 -4.85 -6.26 1.22
CA VAL A 251 -4.24 -7.45 0.64
C VAL A 251 -2.73 -7.43 0.85
N TRP A 252 -2.09 -8.58 0.68
CA TRP A 252 -0.63 -8.64 0.69
C TRP A 252 -0.05 -7.90 -0.52
N GLN A 253 0.87 -6.97 -0.26
CA GLN A 253 1.46 -6.10 -1.28
C GLN A 253 2.31 -6.88 -2.31
N THR A 254 3.29 -7.68 -1.87
CA THR A 254 4.21 -8.42 -2.75
C THR A 254 3.54 -9.25 -3.86
N PRO A 255 2.60 -10.18 -3.60
CA PRO A 255 1.95 -10.96 -4.65
C PRO A 255 0.96 -10.11 -5.47
N LEU A 256 0.41 -9.03 -4.90
CA LEU A 256 -0.38 -8.08 -5.68
C LEU A 256 0.49 -7.37 -6.71
N LEU A 257 1.60 -6.77 -6.29
CA LEU A 257 2.53 -6.06 -7.18
C LEU A 257 3.13 -6.99 -8.22
N ALA A 258 3.49 -8.22 -7.83
CA ALA A 258 3.98 -9.23 -8.76
C ALA A 258 2.95 -9.54 -9.86
N ARG A 259 1.67 -9.72 -9.50
CA ARG A 259 0.59 -9.92 -10.47
C ARG A 259 0.37 -8.70 -11.37
N LEU A 260 0.26 -7.51 -10.78
CA LEU A 260 0.00 -6.28 -11.54
C LEU A 260 1.14 -5.99 -12.53
N ASN A 261 2.39 -6.10 -12.11
CA ASN A 261 3.53 -5.88 -12.98
C ASN A 261 3.70 -6.96 -14.04
N ALA A 262 3.26 -8.19 -13.78
CA ALA A 262 3.23 -9.24 -14.78
C ALA A 262 2.21 -8.97 -15.90
N GLU A 263 1.05 -8.36 -15.59
CA GLU A 263 -0.08 -8.20 -16.52
C GLU A 263 -0.21 -6.80 -17.16
N ILE A 264 0.60 -5.82 -16.75
CA ILE A 264 0.55 -4.45 -17.26
C ILE A 264 1.94 -4.08 -17.79
N HIS A 265 2.02 -3.30 -18.87
CA HIS A 265 3.30 -2.81 -19.40
C HIS A 265 4.01 -1.85 -18.44
N SER A 266 3.31 -0.80 -17.98
CA SER A 266 3.84 0.16 -17.01
C SER A 266 4.26 -0.49 -15.69
N THR A 267 5.21 0.14 -15.00
CA THR A 267 5.67 -0.32 -13.68
C THR A 267 4.73 0.19 -12.60
N VAL A 268 4.21 -0.74 -11.78
CA VAL A 268 3.45 -0.41 -10.57
C VAL A 268 4.40 -0.57 -9.39
N GLN A 269 4.64 0.53 -8.68
CA GLN A 269 5.52 0.56 -7.52
C GLN A 269 4.72 0.88 -6.25
N PRO A 270 5.23 0.54 -5.06
CA PRO A 270 4.73 1.10 -3.80
C PRO A 270 4.68 2.63 -3.88
N ASN A 271 3.57 3.23 -3.46
CA ASN A 271 3.39 4.68 -3.42
C ASN A 271 3.62 5.28 -2.03
N GLU A 272 3.72 4.43 -1.00
CA GLU A 272 3.87 4.87 0.38
C GLU A 272 4.78 3.90 1.14
N LEU A 273 5.63 4.45 2.01
CA LEU A 273 6.56 3.70 2.84
C LEU A 273 6.33 4.07 4.31
N TRP A 274 5.96 3.07 5.11
CA TRP A 274 5.73 3.25 6.54
C TRP A 274 6.99 2.84 7.30
N LEU A 275 7.55 3.78 8.07
CA LEU A 275 8.78 3.58 8.83
C LEU A 275 8.51 3.78 10.31
N ASP A 276 8.95 2.81 11.12
CA ASP A 276 8.99 2.93 12.59
C ASP A 276 10.28 3.62 13.07
N THR A 277 11.23 3.83 12.16
CA THR A 277 12.51 4.49 12.43
C THR A 277 12.61 5.82 11.68
N PRO A 278 13.41 6.77 12.16
CA PRO A 278 13.69 7.99 11.41
C PRO A 278 14.20 7.65 10.01
N PRO A 279 13.65 8.28 8.95
CA PRO A 279 14.10 8.04 7.59
C PRO A 279 15.55 8.51 7.41
N THR A 280 16.30 7.79 6.59
CA THR A 280 17.64 8.20 6.15
C THR A 280 17.56 9.35 5.14
N SER A 281 18.66 10.09 4.97
CA SER A 281 18.70 11.21 4.00
C SER A 281 18.41 10.77 2.56
N GLU A 282 18.78 9.54 2.19
CA GLU A 282 18.47 8.97 0.88
C GLU A 282 16.98 8.71 0.70
N GLN A 283 16.31 8.16 1.72
CA GLN A 283 14.86 7.94 1.70
C GLN A 283 14.07 9.25 1.66
N ILE A 284 14.54 10.28 2.35
CA ILE A 284 13.93 11.63 2.30
C ILE A 284 14.09 12.22 0.90
N ALA A 285 15.26 12.08 0.29
CA ALA A 285 15.52 12.60 -1.06
C ALA A 285 14.71 11.88 -2.16
N ALA A 286 14.34 10.63 -1.91
CA ALA A 286 13.53 9.82 -2.84
C ALA A 286 12.01 10.00 -2.66
N ALA A 287 11.56 10.69 -1.61
CA ALA A 287 10.14 10.87 -1.31
C ALA A 287 9.63 12.22 -1.83
N ASP A 288 8.48 12.21 -2.50
CA ASP A 288 7.78 13.45 -2.89
C ASP A 288 7.21 14.18 -1.66
N GLU A 289 6.77 13.42 -0.66
CA GLU A 289 6.20 13.93 0.58
C GLU A 289 6.66 13.07 1.76
N VAL A 290 7.07 13.71 2.86
CA VAL A 290 7.46 13.04 4.10
C VAL A 290 6.53 13.49 5.22
N LEU A 291 5.64 12.60 5.63
CA LEU A 291 4.73 12.81 6.75
C LEU A 291 5.34 12.26 8.04
N ALA A 292 5.84 13.15 8.89
CA ALA A 292 6.32 12.77 10.22
C ALA A 292 5.17 12.91 11.24
N ILE A 293 4.87 11.82 11.95
CA ILE A 293 3.78 11.78 12.95
C ILE A 293 4.06 12.75 14.11
N GLU A 294 5.31 12.86 14.55
CA GLU A 294 5.66 13.66 15.73
C GLU A 294 5.32 15.17 15.60
N PRO A 295 5.72 15.88 14.52
CA PRO A 295 5.31 17.27 14.34
C PRO A 295 3.79 17.42 14.16
N ILE A 296 3.12 16.48 13.49
CA ILE A 296 1.65 16.48 13.37
C ILE A 296 0.99 16.34 14.75
N LEU A 297 1.51 15.46 15.62
CA LEU A 297 1.01 15.31 16.99
C LEU A 297 1.31 16.55 17.85
N GLN A 298 2.44 17.21 17.65
CA GLN A 298 2.74 18.48 18.33
C GLN A 298 1.78 19.58 17.89
N GLU A 299 1.50 19.68 16.60
CA GLU A 299 0.52 20.63 16.05
C GLU A 299 -0.90 20.33 16.54
N LEU A 300 -1.30 19.05 16.56
CA LEU A 300 -2.57 18.59 17.14
C LEU A 300 -2.68 18.93 18.63
N ARG A 301 -1.62 18.74 19.41
CA ARG A 301 -1.58 19.13 20.84
C ARG A 301 -1.58 20.64 21.04
N ALA A 302 -0.98 21.38 20.13
CA ALA A 302 -0.94 22.83 20.12
C ALA A 302 -2.24 23.46 19.56
N GLN A 303 -3.22 22.65 19.13
CA GLN A 303 -4.46 23.17 18.58
C GLN A 303 -5.15 24.14 19.57
N PRO A 304 -5.44 25.38 19.14
CA PRO A 304 -6.01 26.41 19.99
C PRO A 304 -7.34 25.99 20.64
N MET A 305 -8.09 25.09 20.00
CA MET A 305 -9.35 24.57 20.54
C MET A 305 -9.17 23.72 21.79
N ALA A 306 -8.18 22.82 21.82
CA ALA A 306 -7.92 21.97 22.98
C ALA A 306 -7.37 22.78 24.16
N VAL A 307 -6.48 23.73 23.88
CA VAL A 307 -5.95 24.67 24.88
C VAL A 307 -7.06 25.62 25.36
N GLY A 308 -7.89 26.14 24.45
CA GLY A 308 -8.99 27.04 24.76
C GLY A 308 -10.06 26.41 25.65
N LEU A 309 -10.51 25.19 25.31
CA LEU A 309 -11.46 24.45 26.13
C LEU A 309 -10.90 24.19 27.53
N ARG A 310 -9.66 23.69 27.63
CA ARG A 310 -9.00 23.44 28.92
C ARG A 310 -8.89 24.70 29.76
N THR A 311 -8.59 25.83 29.14
CA THR A 311 -8.47 27.13 29.82
C THR A 311 -9.82 27.61 30.34
N VAL A 312 -10.87 27.58 29.51
CA VAL A 312 -12.23 28.01 29.91
C VAL A 312 -12.78 27.12 31.03
N THR A 313 -12.64 25.80 30.93
CA THR A 313 -13.08 24.88 31.98
C THR A 313 -12.31 25.10 33.27
N SER A 314 -11.00 25.33 33.20
CA SER A 314 -10.18 25.62 34.39
C SER A 314 -10.55 26.96 35.04
N LEU A 315 -10.86 27.99 34.25
CA LEU A 315 -11.32 29.28 34.76
C LEU A 315 -12.69 29.16 35.43
N GLY A 316 -13.61 28.40 34.83
CA GLY A 316 -14.90 28.07 35.41
C GLY A 316 -14.77 27.35 36.75
N PHE A 317 -13.84 26.39 36.86
CA PHE A 317 -13.52 25.70 38.10
C PHE A 317 -13.03 26.67 39.20
N TRP A 318 -12.09 27.56 38.87
CA TRP A 318 -11.61 28.56 39.82
C TRP A 318 -12.70 29.56 40.25
N MET A 319 -13.56 29.98 39.32
CA MET A 319 -14.72 30.81 39.65
C MET A 319 -15.69 30.11 40.59
N ALA A 320 -15.96 28.81 40.36
CA ALA A 320 -16.81 28.02 41.24
C ALA A 320 -16.23 27.92 42.67
N ILE A 321 -14.90 27.73 42.80
CA ILE A 321 -14.22 27.76 44.11
C ILE A 321 -14.43 29.11 44.81
N ILE A 322 -14.22 30.22 44.10
CA ILE A 322 -14.37 31.57 44.68
C ILE A 322 -15.81 31.80 45.15
N PHE A 323 -16.81 31.44 44.34
CA PHE A 323 -18.22 31.52 44.73
C PHE A 323 -18.55 30.62 45.92
N CYS A 324 -17.98 29.42 45.99
CA CYS A 324 -18.16 28.51 47.11
C CYS A 324 -17.63 29.11 48.41
N VAL A 325 -16.41 29.66 48.40
CA VAL A 325 -15.81 30.32 49.58
C VAL A 325 -16.65 31.53 50.01
N ALA A 326 -17.10 32.36 49.07
CA ALA A 326 -17.97 33.51 49.36
C ALA A 326 -19.31 33.09 49.99
N GLY A 327 -19.91 32.00 49.50
CA GLY A 327 -21.14 31.43 50.04
C GLY A 327 -20.97 30.92 51.47
N ILE A 328 -19.92 30.13 51.73
CA ILE A 328 -19.61 29.63 53.08
C ILE A 328 -19.34 30.79 54.05
N GLY A 329 -18.58 31.80 53.62
CA GLY A 329 -18.31 33.00 54.43
C GLY A 329 -19.58 33.79 54.75
N SER A 330 -20.48 33.96 53.79
CA SER A 330 -21.77 34.63 53.99
C SER A 330 -22.67 33.86 54.97
N TYR A 331 -22.71 32.54 54.84
CA TYR A 331 -23.45 31.66 55.75
C TYR A 331 -22.91 31.76 57.18
N LEU A 332 -21.58 31.67 57.35
CA LEU A 332 -20.90 31.85 58.64
C LEU A 332 -21.29 33.18 59.30
N TYR A 333 -21.25 34.28 58.55
CA TYR A 333 -21.61 35.61 59.05
C TYR A 333 -23.06 35.69 59.52
N LEU A 334 -24.00 35.14 58.75
CA LEU A 334 -25.42 35.14 59.10
C LEU A 334 -25.70 34.29 60.35
N THR A 335 -25.09 33.11 60.45
CA THR A 335 -25.26 32.21 61.60
C THR A 335 -24.68 32.81 62.88
N LEU A 336 -23.53 33.48 62.79
CA LEU A 336 -22.95 34.23 63.91
C LEU A 336 -23.92 35.29 64.43
N ARG A 337 -24.53 36.05 63.52
CA ARG A 337 -25.43 37.16 63.86
C ARG A 337 -26.78 36.69 64.40
N GLN A 338 -27.36 35.62 63.85
CA GLN A 338 -28.67 35.10 64.27
C GLN A 338 -28.62 34.43 65.65
N ASN A 339 -27.49 33.84 66.01
CA ASN A 339 -27.33 33.09 67.26
C ASN A 339 -26.69 33.90 68.40
N GLU A 340 -26.47 35.21 68.25
CA GLU A 340 -25.92 36.08 69.31
C GLU A 340 -26.67 35.95 70.64
N ALA A 341 -28.00 35.80 70.59
CA ALA A 341 -28.83 35.61 71.79
C ALA A 341 -28.59 34.24 72.47
N GLN A 342 -28.36 33.19 71.69
CA GLN A 342 -28.07 31.85 72.23
C GLN A 342 -26.65 31.77 72.82
N TYR A 343 -25.69 32.48 72.20
CA TYR A 343 -24.34 32.61 72.72
C TYR A 343 -24.28 33.43 74.01
N ALA A 344 -25.14 34.44 74.16
CA ALA A 344 -25.28 35.19 75.42
C ALA A 344 -25.77 34.29 76.58
N VAL A 345 -26.70 33.38 76.30
CA VAL A 345 -27.21 32.42 77.30
C VAL A 345 -26.16 31.36 77.66
N LEU A 346 -25.47 30.79 76.68
CA LEU A 346 -24.38 29.82 76.91
C LEU A 346 -23.20 30.44 77.69
N ARG A 347 -22.92 31.72 77.45
CA ARG A 347 -21.93 32.49 78.19
C ARG A 347 -22.37 32.77 79.63
N ALA A 348 -23.67 33.02 79.86
CA ALA A 348 -24.22 33.15 81.21
C ALA A 348 -24.17 31.83 82.02
N LEU A 349 -24.10 30.68 81.34
CA LEU A 349 -23.91 29.35 81.93
C LEU A 349 -22.43 28.99 82.18
N GLY A 350 -21.48 29.89 81.92
CA GLY A 350 -20.06 29.73 82.26
C GLY A 350 -19.18 29.13 81.17
N MET A 351 -19.66 29.02 79.93
CA MET A 351 -18.87 28.48 78.81
C MET A 351 -17.77 29.48 78.38
N SER A 352 -16.54 28.99 78.18
CA SER A 352 -15.41 29.84 77.78
C SER A 352 -15.47 30.21 76.29
N GLU A 353 -14.97 31.40 75.92
CA GLU A 353 -14.97 31.87 74.53
C GLU A 353 -14.29 30.86 73.57
N ARG A 354 -13.24 30.18 74.02
CA ARG A 354 -12.53 29.17 73.23
C ARG A 354 -13.38 27.93 72.93
N GLN A 355 -14.22 27.50 73.87
CA GLN A 355 -15.13 26.36 73.67
C GLN A 355 -16.23 26.70 72.66
N LEU A 356 -16.69 27.95 72.66
CA LEU A 356 -17.68 28.42 71.70
C LEU A 356 -17.12 28.46 70.27
N TYR A 357 -15.93 29.05 70.08
CA TYR A 357 -15.26 29.04 68.76
C TYR A 357 -14.95 27.62 68.28
N ALA A 358 -14.53 26.72 69.18
CA ALA A 358 -14.26 25.32 68.84
C ALA A 358 -15.53 24.61 68.35
N ALA A 359 -16.66 24.76 69.05
CA ALA A 359 -17.94 24.16 68.64
C ALA A 359 -18.39 24.66 67.27
N LEU A 360 -18.27 25.97 67.01
CA LEU A 360 -18.64 26.57 65.73
C LEU A 360 -17.74 26.09 64.58
N SER A 361 -16.43 25.98 64.83
CA SER A 361 -15.49 25.47 63.84
C SER A 361 -15.75 24.00 63.51
N LEU A 362 -16.15 23.20 64.50
CA LEU A 362 -16.47 21.78 64.32
C LEU A 362 -17.70 21.59 63.45
N GLU A 363 -18.76 22.38 63.68
CA GLU A 363 -19.97 22.37 62.85
C GLU A 363 -19.63 22.65 61.38
N GLN A 364 -18.76 23.63 61.13
CA GLN A 364 -18.38 23.99 59.77
C GLN A 364 -17.47 22.98 59.10
N VAL A 365 -16.54 22.37 59.84
CA VAL A 365 -15.75 21.25 59.33
C VAL A 365 -16.67 20.10 58.93
N ILE A 366 -17.68 19.77 59.72
CA ILE A 366 -18.63 18.69 59.41
C ILE A 366 -19.41 19.03 58.13
N LEU A 367 -19.91 20.26 57.98
CA LEU A 367 -20.63 20.68 56.77
C LEU A 367 -19.73 20.65 55.52
N ILE A 368 -18.50 21.14 55.61
CA ILE A 368 -17.54 21.12 54.49
C ILE A 368 -17.21 19.69 54.09
N VAL A 369 -16.89 18.82 55.05
CA VAL A 369 -16.54 17.41 54.77
C VAL A 369 -17.72 16.67 54.16
N THR A 370 -18.93 16.88 54.68
CA THR A 370 -20.14 16.23 54.16
C THR A 370 -20.47 16.73 52.75
N GLY A 371 -20.37 18.04 52.52
CA GLY A 371 -20.57 18.63 51.21
C GLY A 371 -19.54 18.16 50.18
N LEU A 372 -18.27 18.06 50.57
CA LEU A 372 -17.21 17.54 49.71
C LEU A 372 -17.44 16.07 49.37
N ALA A 373 -17.76 15.24 50.37
CA ALA A 373 -18.06 13.82 50.16
C ALA A 373 -19.24 13.63 49.20
N PHE A 374 -20.32 14.40 49.38
CA PHE A 374 -21.48 14.36 48.50
C PHE A 374 -21.15 14.84 47.08
N GLY A 375 -20.45 15.97 46.96
CA GLY A 375 -20.02 16.53 45.68
C GLY A 375 -19.08 15.59 44.91
N THR A 376 -18.10 14.99 45.58
CA THR A 376 -17.22 13.97 44.99
C THR A 376 -18.01 12.73 44.57
N GLY A 377 -18.96 12.29 45.38
CA GLY A 377 -19.83 11.15 45.04
C GLY A 377 -20.66 11.40 43.77
N VAL A 378 -21.28 12.57 43.66
CA VAL A 378 -22.02 12.98 42.45
C VAL A 378 -21.09 13.13 41.24
N GLY A 379 -19.92 13.74 41.41
CA GLY A 379 -18.92 13.89 40.34
C GLY A 379 -18.40 12.55 39.83
N TRP A 380 -18.16 11.60 40.74
CA TRP A 380 -17.76 10.24 40.38
C TRP A 380 -18.86 9.51 39.60
N LEU A 381 -20.12 9.62 40.04
CA LEU A 381 -21.25 9.03 39.33
C LEU A 381 -21.41 9.60 37.91
N LEU A 382 -21.28 10.92 37.75
CA LEU A 382 -21.33 11.56 36.44
C LEU A 382 -20.18 11.10 35.53
N SER A 383 -18.98 10.90 36.07
CA SER A 383 -17.84 10.40 35.29
C SER A 383 -18.08 8.99 34.75
N GLN A 384 -18.84 8.15 35.46
CA GLN A 384 -19.17 6.78 35.03
C GLN A 384 -20.30 6.74 34.00
N LEU A 385 -21.14 7.78 33.92
CA LEU A 385 -22.21 7.87 32.92
C LEU A 385 -21.75 8.46 31.58
N LEU A 386 -20.62 9.18 31.60
CA LEU A 386 -20.06 9.85 30.41
C LEU A 386 -18.93 9.06 29.75
N LEU A 387 -18.23 8.21 30.50
CA LEU A 387 -17.34 7.16 29.98
C LEU A 387 -18.18 5.96 29.53
#